data_AF-A0A3M1CHS5-F1
#
_entry.id   AF-A0A3M1CHS5-F1
#
_cell.length_a   1.000
_cell.length_b   1.000
_cell.length_c   1.000
_cell.angle_alpha   90.00
_cell.angle_beta   90.00
_cell.angle_gamma   90.00
#
_symmetry.space_group_name_H-M   'P 1'
#
loop_
_entity.id
_entity.type
_entity.pdbx_description
1 polymer ?
#
loop_
_entity_poly.entity_id
_entity_poly.type
_entity_poly.pdbx_seq_one_letter_code
_entity_poly.pdbx_strand_id
1 'polypeptide(L)'
;LQGMARNAGSFLAYQRAASYLSPVGMFGELTGGLSYIHAVDDFFEQFDKRAGDLAADLQLLASLLFRKGNLIIAVTCSRDDFEVFAKEIGNLVGRLGDGEAKIQPFDPKPEARNEGLLAPSKVQYVYRAADYTKLGYGWRGRMEVLRQILSRDYLTQEIRIKGGAYGAWAGFTRDGLAYFGSYRDPNLKKTLDAFDGASTYLEKFAPSDMEMTRFIIGTIARLDHPKTPSQKGEVAVSYHLRGVTQRQRQAERDEILATRQQHVRELARMIKDILSHSVLCVYGNEKILQENKKLFERLVKVVD
;
A
#
# COMPACT_ATOMS: atom_id res chain seq x y z
N LEU A 1 14.63 11.90 12.15
CA LEU A 1 13.29 11.29 11.95
C LEU A 1 12.26 12.32 11.52
N GLN A 2 12.20 13.48 12.18
CA GLN A 2 11.34 14.61 11.78
C GLN A 2 11.44 15.00 10.28
N GLY A 3 12.64 15.01 9.69
CA GLY A 3 12.82 15.26 8.25
C GLY A 3 12.21 14.19 7.34
N MET A 4 12.21 12.92 7.78
CA MET A 4 11.53 11.83 7.08
C MET A 4 10.01 12.01 7.17
N ALA A 5 9.49 12.34 8.36
CA ALA A 5 8.07 12.59 8.56
C ALA A 5 7.54 13.72 7.67
N ARG A 6 8.33 14.80 7.52
CA ARG A 6 7.99 15.96 6.68
C ARG A 6 7.96 15.62 5.18
N ASN A 7 8.85 14.74 4.72
CA ASN A 7 9.01 14.41 3.30
C ASN A 7 8.19 13.19 2.87
N ALA A 8 7.72 12.37 3.82
CA ALA A 8 6.98 11.14 3.57
C ALA A 8 5.46 11.28 3.75
N GLY A 9 4.91 12.51 3.71
CA GLY A 9 3.50 12.77 4.04
C GLY A 9 2.48 11.89 3.30
N SER A 10 2.70 11.63 2.00
CA SER A 10 1.85 10.69 1.24
C SER A 10 1.91 9.26 1.77
N PHE A 11 3.10 8.79 2.12
CA PHE A 11 3.29 7.45 2.66
C PHE A 11 2.68 7.34 4.05
N LEU A 12 2.86 8.34 4.91
CA LEU A 12 2.27 8.36 6.25
C LEU A 12 0.74 8.34 6.20
N ALA A 13 0.12 9.17 5.36
CA ALA A 13 -1.34 9.17 5.22
C ALA A 13 -1.87 7.82 4.70
N TYR A 14 -1.23 7.25 3.68
CA TYR A 14 -1.58 5.93 3.16
C TYR A 14 -1.42 4.82 4.21
N GLN A 15 -0.26 4.76 4.86
CA GLN A 15 0.06 3.72 5.84
C GLN A 15 -0.89 3.79 7.04
N ARG A 16 -1.17 5.00 7.51
CA ARG A 16 -2.13 5.23 8.60
C ARG A 16 -3.53 4.77 8.22
N ALA A 17 -4.02 5.11 7.02
CA ALA A 17 -5.31 4.61 6.53
C ALA A 17 -5.34 3.07 6.43
N ALA A 18 -4.29 2.45 5.89
CA ALA A 18 -4.19 0.99 5.80
C ALA A 18 -4.17 0.30 7.17
N SER A 19 -3.57 0.95 8.18
CA SER A 19 -3.47 0.43 9.56
C SER A 19 -4.81 0.22 10.25
N TYR A 20 -5.83 0.96 9.84
CA TYR A 20 -7.20 0.85 10.36
C TYR A 20 -8.02 -0.28 9.72
N LEU A 21 -7.47 -0.96 8.72
CA LEU A 21 -8.23 -1.91 7.90
C LEU A 21 -7.75 -3.34 8.06
N SER A 22 -6.44 -3.55 8.26
CA SER A 22 -5.84 -4.89 8.24
C SER A 22 -4.66 -5.06 9.20
N PRO A 23 -4.37 -6.31 9.63
CA PRO A 23 -3.16 -6.63 10.37
C PRO A 23 -1.86 -6.23 9.67
N VAL A 24 -1.78 -6.42 8.35
CA VAL A 24 -0.60 -6.04 7.55
C VAL A 24 -0.41 -4.53 7.55
N GLY A 25 -1.50 -3.76 7.45
CA GLY A 25 -1.46 -2.31 7.59
C GLY A 25 -0.98 -1.88 8.98
N MET A 26 -1.44 -2.55 10.05
CA MET A 26 -0.98 -2.23 11.41
C MET A 26 0.49 -2.59 11.60
N PHE A 27 0.95 -3.72 11.06
CA PHE A 27 2.36 -4.07 11.05
C PHE A 27 3.20 -2.96 10.40
N GLY A 28 2.82 -2.52 9.19
CA GLY A 28 3.55 -1.44 8.51
C GLY A 28 3.53 -0.10 9.25
N GLU A 29 2.46 0.21 9.99
CA GLU A 29 2.38 1.41 10.83
C GLU A 29 3.33 1.34 12.02
N LEU A 30 3.42 0.16 12.66
CA LEU A 30 4.30 -0.09 13.80
C LEU A 30 5.78 -0.20 13.43
N THR A 31 6.10 -0.54 12.18
CA THR A 31 7.49 -0.72 11.73
C THR A 31 8.02 0.39 10.82
N GLY A 32 7.17 1.32 10.38
CA GLY A 32 7.61 2.40 9.49
C GLY A 32 6.66 3.59 9.37
N GLY A 33 5.48 3.54 9.97
CA GLY A 33 4.49 4.62 9.92
C GLY A 33 4.71 5.70 10.97
N LEU A 34 3.65 6.44 11.28
CA LEU A 34 3.74 7.57 12.21
C LEU A 34 3.97 7.09 13.65
N SER A 35 3.28 6.02 14.06
CA SER A 35 3.46 5.39 15.37
C SER A 35 4.90 4.91 15.57
N TYR A 36 5.52 4.35 14.52
CA TYR A 36 6.93 4.00 14.55
C TYR A 36 7.83 5.22 14.77
N ILE A 37 7.61 6.30 14.02
CA ILE A 37 8.40 7.53 14.16
C ILE A 37 8.30 8.08 15.58
N HIS A 38 7.08 8.19 16.14
CA HIS A 38 6.88 8.65 17.51
C HIS A 38 7.54 7.72 18.54
N ALA A 39 7.40 6.41 18.38
CA ALA A 39 8.05 5.45 19.29
C ALA A 39 9.58 5.55 19.27
N VAL A 40 10.17 5.83 18.11
CA VAL A 40 11.62 6.01 17.99
C VAL A 40 12.06 7.37 18.55
N ASP A 41 11.31 8.45 18.32
CA ASP A 41 11.60 9.76 18.93
C ASP A 41 11.53 9.68 20.47
N ASP A 42 10.46 9.08 21.03
CA ASP A 42 10.30 8.84 22.48
C ASP A 42 11.45 7.98 23.05
N PHE A 43 11.92 7.00 22.28
CA PHE A 43 13.05 6.17 22.67
C PHE A 43 14.35 6.98 22.74
N PHE A 44 14.61 7.85 21.76
CA PHE A 44 15.83 8.66 21.73
C PHE A 44 15.89 9.69 22.86
N GLU A 45 14.77 10.24 23.32
CA GLU A 45 14.73 11.12 24.50
C GLU A 45 15.18 10.43 25.79
N GLN A 46 15.09 9.10 25.84
CA GLN A 46 15.41 8.29 27.02
C GLN A 46 16.60 7.34 26.76
N PHE A 47 17.40 7.62 25.72
CA PHE A 47 18.42 6.69 25.23
C PHE A 47 19.39 6.23 26.32
N ASP A 48 19.97 7.17 27.07
CA ASP A 48 20.97 6.86 28.11
C ASP A 48 20.44 5.90 29.19
N LYS A 49 19.12 5.94 29.44
CA LYS A 49 18.45 5.05 30.41
C LYS A 49 18.07 3.70 29.81
N ARG A 50 17.83 3.63 28.49
CA ARG A 50 17.26 2.48 27.79
C ARG A 50 18.24 1.74 26.88
N ALA A 51 19.48 2.22 26.77
CA ALA A 51 20.49 1.62 25.87
C ALA A 51 20.77 0.14 26.19
N GLY A 52 20.80 -0.22 27.48
CA GLY A 52 20.96 -1.61 27.92
C GLY A 52 19.81 -2.51 27.48
N ASP A 53 18.58 -2.04 27.64
CA ASP A 53 17.37 -2.77 27.23
C ASP A 53 17.35 -2.98 25.71
N LEU A 54 17.69 -1.94 24.93
CA LEU A 54 17.78 -2.05 23.47
C LEU A 54 18.82 -3.09 23.05
N ALA A 55 19.99 -3.10 23.68
CA ALA A 55 21.02 -4.09 23.37
C ALA A 55 20.52 -5.52 23.63
N ALA A 56 19.81 -5.74 24.75
CA ALA A 56 19.20 -7.02 25.07
C ALA A 56 18.11 -7.42 24.06
N ASP A 57 17.22 -6.48 23.69
CA ASP A 57 16.16 -6.70 22.71
C ASP A 57 16.71 -7.05 21.32
N LEU A 58 17.78 -6.37 20.88
CA LEU A 58 18.42 -6.65 19.59
C LEU A 58 19.12 -8.02 19.60
N GLN A 59 19.73 -8.42 20.71
CA GLN A 59 20.31 -9.76 20.86
C GLN A 59 19.22 -10.85 20.82
N LEU A 60 18.11 -10.62 21.53
CA LEU A 60 16.96 -11.51 21.50
C LEU A 60 16.40 -11.60 20.07
N LEU A 61 16.18 -10.47 19.40
CA LEU A 61 15.69 -10.42 18.01
C LEU A 61 16.61 -11.19 17.06
N ALA A 62 17.92 -10.99 17.17
CA ALA A 62 18.90 -11.72 16.35
C ALA A 62 18.78 -13.25 16.56
N SER A 63 18.62 -13.70 17.81
CA SER A 63 18.43 -15.12 18.13
C SER A 63 17.13 -15.70 17.57
N LEU A 64 16.08 -14.88 17.43
CA LEU A 64 14.78 -15.26 16.88
C LEU A 64 14.74 -15.24 15.34
N LEU A 65 15.54 -14.37 14.70
CA LEU A 65 15.57 -14.23 13.24
C LEU A 65 16.55 -15.18 12.55
N PHE A 66 17.79 -15.29 13.05
CA PHE A 66 18.87 -16.00 12.36
C PHE A 66 18.88 -17.50 12.67
N ARG A 67 17.88 -18.21 12.15
CA ARG A 67 17.64 -19.63 12.42
C ARG A 67 17.42 -20.46 11.17
N LYS A 68 17.87 -21.73 11.21
CA LYS A 68 17.71 -22.69 10.10
C LYS A 68 16.24 -23.08 9.87
N GLY A 69 15.47 -23.24 10.94
CA GLY A 69 14.10 -23.76 10.89
C GLY A 69 13.08 -22.89 10.16
N ASN A 70 13.40 -21.62 9.84
CA ASN A 70 12.54 -20.72 9.07
C ASN A 70 13.28 -20.07 7.89
N LEU A 71 14.38 -20.68 7.45
CA LEU A 71 15.22 -20.12 6.40
C LEU A 71 14.67 -20.47 5.02
N ILE A 72 14.46 -19.45 4.19
CA ILE A 72 14.20 -19.59 2.75
C ILE A 72 15.34 -18.87 2.03
N ILE A 73 16.04 -19.58 1.14
CA ILE A 73 17.11 -19.00 0.35
C ILE A 73 16.68 -18.92 -1.11
N ALA A 74 16.72 -17.71 -1.66
CA ALA A 74 16.52 -17.45 -3.08
C ALA A 74 17.78 -16.82 -3.66
N VAL A 75 18.25 -17.35 -4.78
CA VAL A 75 19.45 -16.88 -5.47
C VAL A 75 19.12 -16.59 -6.93
N THR A 76 19.66 -15.49 -7.45
CA THR A 76 19.52 -15.09 -8.85
C THR A 76 20.92 -14.76 -9.37
N CYS A 77 21.52 -15.69 -10.10
CA CYS A 77 22.88 -15.57 -10.61
C CYS A 77 23.04 -16.38 -11.91
N SER A 78 24.24 -16.34 -12.48
CA SER A 78 24.61 -17.23 -13.58
C SER A 78 24.69 -18.69 -13.12
N ARG A 79 24.79 -19.63 -14.06
CA ARG A 79 24.93 -21.05 -13.73
C ARG A 79 26.26 -21.33 -13.02
N ASP A 80 27.34 -20.70 -13.46
CA ASP A 80 28.68 -20.89 -12.89
C ASP A 80 28.74 -20.35 -11.45
N ASP A 81 28.15 -19.18 -11.21
CA ASP A 81 28.03 -18.60 -9.87
C ASP A 81 27.15 -19.46 -8.94
N PHE A 82 26.11 -20.12 -9.49
CA PHE A 82 25.26 -21.00 -8.72
C PHE A 82 26.03 -22.22 -8.19
N GLU A 83 26.96 -22.78 -8.98
CA GLU A 83 27.79 -23.90 -8.52
C GLU A 83 28.70 -23.49 -7.35
N VAL A 84 29.24 -22.27 -7.38
CA VAL A 84 30.01 -21.71 -6.26
C VAL A 84 29.10 -21.48 -5.05
N PHE A 85 27.95 -20.84 -5.25
CA PHE A 85 26.97 -20.58 -4.20
C PHE A 85 26.52 -21.88 -3.50
N ALA A 86 26.18 -22.91 -4.27
CA ALA A 86 25.70 -24.18 -3.75
C ALA A 86 26.76 -24.91 -2.90
N LYS A 87 28.04 -24.76 -3.22
CA LYS A 87 29.16 -25.29 -2.43
C LYS A 87 29.36 -24.52 -1.13
N GLU A 88 29.24 -23.20 -1.15
CA GLU A 88 29.60 -22.33 -0.02
C GLU A 88 28.45 -22.05 0.95
N ILE A 89 27.18 -22.14 0.52
CA ILE A 89 26.02 -21.77 1.34
C ILE A 89 25.93 -22.58 2.64
N GLY A 90 26.45 -23.81 2.64
CA GLY A 90 26.56 -24.66 3.84
C GLY A 90 27.34 -24.01 4.97
N ASN A 91 28.36 -23.20 4.66
CA ASN A 91 29.16 -22.48 5.66
C ASN A 91 28.33 -21.42 6.41
N LEU A 92 27.42 -20.74 5.70
CA LEU A 92 26.50 -19.78 6.31
C LEU A 92 25.39 -20.51 7.09
N VAL A 93 24.74 -21.49 6.46
CA VAL A 93 23.65 -22.25 7.08
C VAL A 93 24.13 -22.97 8.34
N GLY A 94 25.37 -23.46 8.35
CA GLY A 94 25.99 -24.09 9.50
C GLY A 94 26.08 -23.21 10.74
N ARG A 95 26.22 -21.88 10.57
CA ARG A 95 26.37 -20.89 11.65
C ARG A 95 25.05 -20.36 12.21
N LEU A 96 23.92 -20.64 11.56
CA LEU A 96 22.61 -20.21 12.04
C LEU A 96 22.14 -21.05 13.22
N GLY A 97 21.34 -20.46 14.09
CA GLY A 97 20.74 -21.18 15.23
C GLY A 97 19.80 -22.30 14.78
N ASP A 98 19.74 -23.39 15.54
CA ASP A 98 18.95 -24.59 15.28
C ASP A 98 17.87 -24.87 16.33
N GLY A 99 17.77 -24.05 17.38
CA GLY A 99 16.75 -24.20 18.42
C GLY A 99 15.32 -24.10 17.89
N GLU A 100 14.33 -24.56 18.64
CA GLU A 100 12.91 -24.33 18.34
C GLU A 100 12.49 -22.94 18.79
N ALA A 101 11.58 -22.28 18.06
CA ALA A 101 10.99 -21.02 18.47
C ALA A 101 9.48 -21.20 18.50
N LYS A 102 8.87 -20.71 19.58
CA LYS A 102 7.43 -20.65 19.66
C LYS A 102 6.92 -19.54 18.75
N ILE A 103 6.12 -19.91 17.76
CA ILE A 103 5.41 -18.94 16.92
C ILE A 103 4.47 -18.14 17.81
N GLN A 104 4.62 -16.81 17.77
CA GLN A 104 3.72 -15.90 18.46
C GLN A 104 2.66 -15.41 17.48
N PRO A 105 1.36 -15.47 17.84
CA PRO A 105 0.33 -14.93 16.99
C PRO A 105 0.45 -13.41 16.92
N PHE A 106 0.46 -12.87 15.71
CA PHE A 106 0.28 -11.44 15.48
C PHE A 106 -1.17 -11.20 15.04
N ASP A 107 -2.03 -10.88 16.02
CA ASP A 107 -3.47 -10.67 15.81
C ASP A 107 -3.92 -9.29 16.27
N PRO A 108 -3.39 -8.21 15.65
CA PRO A 108 -3.90 -6.87 15.91
C PRO A 108 -5.37 -6.75 15.53
N LYS A 109 -6.11 -5.96 16.31
CA LYS A 109 -7.51 -5.60 16.03
C LYS A 109 -7.56 -4.17 15.50
N PRO A 110 -7.45 -3.97 14.17
CA PRO A 110 -7.52 -2.64 13.59
C PRO A 110 -8.92 -2.06 13.79
N GLU A 111 -8.97 -0.79 14.16
CA GLU A 111 -10.21 -0.03 14.34
C GLU A 111 -10.30 1.03 13.25
N ALA A 112 -11.44 1.09 12.55
CA ALA A 112 -11.70 2.09 11.53
C ALA A 112 -11.72 3.50 12.15
N ARG A 113 -10.93 4.43 11.60
CA ARG A 113 -10.86 5.82 12.08
C ARG A 113 -10.60 6.82 10.96
N ASN A 114 -11.12 8.03 11.13
CA ASN A 114 -10.78 9.18 10.29
C ASN A 114 -9.79 10.13 10.99
N GLU A 115 -8.60 10.32 10.42
CA GLU A 115 -7.54 11.16 11.01
C GLU A 115 -6.98 12.24 10.08
N GLY A 116 -6.72 13.42 10.64
CA GLY A 116 -5.95 14.48 10.00
C GLY A 116 -4.57 14.60 10.64
N LEU A 117 -3.51 14.38 9.87
CA LEU A 117 -2.12 14.54 10.28
C LEU A 117 -1.67 15.97 9.98
N LEU A 118 -1.57 16.78 11.04
CA LEU A 118 -1.17 18.17 11.03
C LEU A 118 0.33 18.29 10.78
N ALA A 119 0.70 18.99 9.72
CA ALA A 119 2.08 19.24 9.36
C ALA A 119 2.28 20.64 8.77
N PRO A 120 3.52 21.19 8.83
CA PRO A 120 3.88 22.45 8.18
C PRO A 120 4.00 22.26 6.65
N SER A 121 2.89 21.90 6.01
CA SER A 121 2.76 21.65 4.57
C SER A 121 1.91 22.74 3.91
N LYS A 122 2.18 23.03 2.64
CA LYS A 122 1.33 23.89 1.79
C LYS A 122 0.29 23.10 0.99
N VAL A 123 0.38 21.78 1.02
CA VAL A 123 -0.43 20.85 0.23
C VAL A 123 -0.90 19.68 1.09
N GLN A 124 -1.89 18.96 0.59
CA GLN A 124 -2.49 17.79 1.22
C GLN A 124 -2.06 16.52 0.49
N TYR A 125 -2.08 15.41 1.22
CA TYR A 125 -2.07 14.06 0.70
C TYR A 125 -3.30 13.38 1.27
N VAL A 126 -4.32 13.19 0.43
CA VAL A 126 -5.64 12.72 0.85
C VAL A 126 -5.76 11.25 0.50
N TYR A 127 -6.05 10.41 1.49
CA TYR A 127 -6.29 8.98 1.29
C TYR A 127 -7.63 8.54 1.85
N ARG A 128 -8.47 7.95 1.00
CA ARG A 128 -9.60 7.12 1.42
C ARG A 128 -9.28 5.67 1.16
N ALA A 129 -9.51 4.79 2.12
CA ALA A 129 -9.24 3.38 1.96
C ALA A 129 -10.32 2.51 2.60
N ALA A 130 -10.58 1.34 2.02
CA ALA A 130 -11.47 0.34 2.59
C ALA A 130 -10.92 -1.07 2.35
N ASP A 131 -11.37 -2.02 3.16
CA ASP A 131 -11.19 -3.44 2.89
C ASP A 131 -12.40 -3.93 2.08
N TYR A 132 -12.22 -4.13 0.77
CA TYR A 132 -13.32 -4.55 -0.10
C TYR A 132 -13.76 -5.99 0.15
N THR A 133 -12.94 -6.81 0.81
CA THR A 133 -13.30 -8.21 1.13
C THR A 133 -14.35 -8.28 2.24
N LYS A 134 -14.28 -7.36 3.21
CA LYS A 134 -15.31 -7.17 4.25
C LYS A 134 -16.65 -6.68 3.68
N LEU A 135 -16.62 -6.13 2.46
CA LEU A 135 -17.81 -5.70 1.73
C LEU A 135 -18.37 -6.78 0.80
N GLY A 136 -17.80 -8.00 0.83
CA GLY A 136 -18.27 -9.14 0.02
C GLY A 136 -17.68 -9.21 -1.40
N TYR A 137 -16.69 -8.39 -1.72
CA TYR A 137 -16.03 -8.40 -3.02
C TYR A 137 -14.75 -9.26 -3.00
N GLY A 138 -14.48 -9.95 -4.12
CA GLY A 138 -13.27 -10.74 -4.32
C GLY A 138 -12.35 -10.12 -5.36
N TRP A 139 -11.05 -10.43 -5.28
CA TRP A 139 -10.07 -9.98 -6.26
C TRP A 139 -10.41 -10.51 -7.67
N ARG A 140 -10.39 -9.62 -8.67
CA ARG A 140 -10.55 -9.95 -10.10
C ARG A 140 -9.53 -9.17 -10.94
N GLY A 141 -9.03 -9.77 -12.02
CA GLY A 141 -8.10 -9.11 -12.94
C GLY A 141 -8.67 -7.85 -13.56
N ARG A 142 -9.99 -7.78 -13.74
CA ARG A 142 -10.70 -6.59 -14.23
C ARG A 142 -10.49 -5.35 -13.35
N MET A 143 -10.19 -5.53 -12.06
CA MET A 143 -9.86 -4.43 -11.14
C MET A 143 -8.57 -3.71 -11.56
N GLU A 144 -7.66 -4.38 -12.26
CA GLU A 144 -6.45 -3.75 -12.80
C GLU A 144 -6.75 -2.80 -13.97
N VAL A 145 -7.74 -3.13 -14.79
CA VAL A 145 -8.26 -2.23 -15.83
C VAL A 145 -9.02 -1.07 -15.20
N LEU A 146 -9.85 -1.34 -14.18
CA LEU A 146 -10.53 -0.30 -13.41
C LEU A 146 -9.54 0.69 -12.78
N ARG A 147 -8.46 0.20 -12.18
CA ARG A 147 -7.36 1.01 -11.63
C ARG A 147 -6.78 1.96 -12.69
N GLN A 148 -6.56 1.44 -13.90
CA GLN A 148 -6.03 2.22 -15.02
C GLN A 148 -7.02 3.31 -15.47
N ILE A 149 -8.30 2.97 -15.62
CA ILE A 149 -9.37 3.90 -16.01
C ILE A 149 -9.50 5.02 -14.96
N LEU A 150 -9.69 4.67 -13.69
CA LEU A 150 -9.85 5.64 -12.62
C LEU A 150 -8.62 6.55 -12.50
N SER A 151 -7.41 6.00 -12.53
CA SER A 151 -6.20 6.80 -12.29
C SER A 151 -5.79 7.66 -13.49
N ARG A 152 -5.92 7.15 -14.71
CA ARG A 152 -5.39 7.82 -15.92
C ARG A 152 -6.42 8.66 -16.65
N ASP A 153 -7.70 8.39 -16.45
CA ASP A 153 -8.77 9.19 -17.02
C ASP A 153 -9.40 10.03 -15.92
N TYR A 154 -10.37 9.48 -15.18
CA TYR A 154 -11.23 10.24 -14.26
C TYR A 154 -10.47 11.09 -13.22
N LEU A 155 -9.64 10.47 -12.37
CA LEU A 155 -8.96 11.18 -11.27
C LEU A 155 -7.89 12.15 -11.79
N THR A 156 -7.26 11.84 -12.92
CA THR A 156 -6.33 12.78 -13.56
C THR A 156 -7.07 14.02 -14.06
N GLN A 157 -8.27 13.87 -14.65
CA GLN A 157 -9.08 15.00 -15.09
C GLN A 157 -9.60 15.82 -13.90
N GLU A 158 -10.24 15.19 -12.93
CA GLU A 158 -10.90 15.91 -11.82
C GLU A 158 -9.93 16.51 -10.81
N ILE A 159 -8.90 15.76 -10.39
CA ILE A 159 -8.07 16.17 -9.25
C ILE A 159 -6.78 16.86 -9.71
N ARG A 160 -6.17 16.40 -10.81
CA ARG A 160 -4.94 17.02 -11.33
C ARG A 160 -5.23 18.17 -12.29
N ILE A 161 -5.99 17.95 -13.36
CA ILE A 161 -6.20 18.97 -14.40
C ILE A 161 -7.12 20.09 -13.90
N LYS A 162 -8.30 19.74 -13.38
CA LYS A 162 -9.25 20.72 -12.84
C LYS A 162 -8.89 21.18 -11.43
N GLY A 163 -8.43 20.26 -10.58
CA GLY A 163 -8.12 20.53 -9.17
C GLY A 163 -6.73 21.11 -8.90
N GLY A 164 -5.76 20.96 -9.81
CA GLY A 164 -4.40 21.48 -9.65
C GLY A 164 -3.47 20.65 -8.75
N ALA A 165 -3.87 19.44 -8.34
CA ALA A 165 -2.98 18.52 -7.64
C ALA A 165 -1.88 17.98 -8.57
N TYR A 166 -0.75 17.54 -8.01
CA TYR A 166 0.32 16.94 -8.82
C TYR A 166 -0.04 15.55 -9.34
N GLY A 167 -0.80 14.77 -8.57
CA GLY A 167 -1.22 13.43 -8.98
C GLY A 167 -2.42 12.94 -8.20
N ALA A 168 -3.14 11.99 -8.80
CA ALA A 168 -4.23 11.26 -8.16
C ALA A 168 -4.32 9.85 -8.76
N TRP A 169 -4.72 8.89 -7.95
CA TRP A 169 -4.84 7.50 -8.37
C TRP A 169 -5.81 6.73 -7.48
N ALA A 170 -6.26 5.59 -8.00
CA ALA A 170 -6.89 4.54 -7.23
C ALA A 170 -5.98 3.30 -7.24
N GLY A 171 -6.11 2.46 -6.23
CA GLY A 171 -5.36 1.20 -6.12
C GLY A 171 -6.21 0.11 -5.49
N PHE A 172 -5.94 -1.13 -5.91
CA PHE A 172 -6.58 -2.33 -5.39
C PHE A 172 -5.49 -3.39 -5.24
N THR A 173 -5.48 -4.08 -4.11
CA THR A 173 -4.50 -5.13 -3.82
C THR A 173 -5.21 -6.46 -3.54
N ARG A 174 -4.49 -7.57 -3.73
CA ARG A 174 -5.04 -8.93 -3.56
C ARG A 174 -5.42 -9.27 -2.11
N ASP A 175 -4.82 -8.59 -1.16
CA ASP A 175 -5.07 -8.70 0.28
C ASP A 175 -6.27 -7.86 0.75
N GLY A 176 -7.03 -7.26 -0.18
CA GLY A 176 -8.33 -6.66 0.12
C GLY A 176 -8.34 -5.15 0.23
N LEU A 177 -7.18 -4.48 0.18
CA LEU A 177 -7.13 -3.03 0.28
C LEU A 177 -7.57 -2.38 -1.05
N ALA A 178 -8.55 -1.49 -0.96
CA ALA A 178 -8.89 -0.52 -1.99
C ALA A 178 -8.61 0.87 -1.47
N TYR A 179 -8.04 1.75 -2.29
CA TYR A 179 -7.79 3.13 -1.89
C TYR A 179 -7.84 4.12 -3.04
N PHE A 180 -8.16 5.37 -2.69
CA PHE A 180 -8.07 6.55 -3.53
C PHE A 180 -7.07 7.50 -2.88
N GLY A 181 -6.14 8.05 -3.67
CA GLY A 181 -5.07 8.90 -3.20
C GLY A 181 -4.91 10.16 -4.05
N SER A 182 -4.58 11.28 -3.41
CA SER A 182 -4.07 12.49 -4.08
C SER A 182 -2.69 12.87 -3.55
N TYR A 183 -1.89 13.54 -4.40
CA TYR A 183 -0.51 13.88 -4.11
C TYR A 183 -0.21 15.33 -4.41
N ARG A 184 0.36 16.01 -3.41
CA ARG A 184 0.62 17.47 -3.42
C ARG A 184 -0.62 18.24 -3.89
N ASP A 185 -1.73 17.97 -3.23
CA ASP A 185 -3.06 18.49 -3.57
C ASP A 185 -3.31 19.83 -2.85
N PRO A 186 -3.65 20.92 -3.55
CA PRO A 186 -4.01 22.17 -2.87
C PRO A 186 -5.39 22.10 -2.21
N ASN A 187 -6.20 21.08 -2.50
CA ASN A 187 -7.57 20.94 -2.02
C ASN A 187 -7.73 19.81 -1.01
N LEU A 188 -8.86 19.83 -0.30
CA LEU A 188 -9.34 18.72 0.53
C LEU A 188 -10.76 18.34 0.13
N LYS A 189 -11.74 19.23 0.37
CA LYS A 189 -13.16 18.97 0.07
C LYS A 189 -13.41 18.60 -1.39
N LYS A 190 -12.91 19.40 -2.34
CA LYS A 190 -13.06 19.13 -3.79
C LYS A 190 -12.51 17.75 -4.19
N THR A 191 -11.43 17.31 -3.54
CA THR A 191 -10.83 15.99 -3.77
C THR A 191 -11.73 14.87 -3.26
N LEU A 192 -12.34 15.05 -2.08
CA LEU A 192 -13.31 14.11 -1.55
C LEU A 192 -14.57 14.05 -2.43
N ASP A 193 -15.06 15.19 -2.90
CA ASP A 193 -16.19 15.26 -3.84
C ASP A 193 -15.87 14.53 -5.16
N ALA A 194 -14.64 14.70 -5.67
CA ALA A 194 -14.17 13.97 -6.84
C ALA A 194 -14.05 12.45 -6.58
N PHE A 195 -13.65 12.03 -5.38
CA PHE A 195 -13.67 10.61 -5.03
C PHE A 195 -15.11 10.07 -5.06
N ASP A 196 -16.08 10.75 -4.43
CA ASP A 196 -17.49 10.32 -4.39
C ASP A 196 -18.12 10.24 -5.79
N GLY A 197 -17.72 11.13 -6.70
CA GLY A 197 -18.17 11.13 -8.10
C GLY A 197 -17.67 9.95 -8.95
N ALA A 198 -16.67 9.20 -8.49
CA ALA A 198 -16.06 8.10 -9.26
C ALA A 198 -17.08 7.02 -9.63
N SER A 199 -17.98 6.66 -8.71
CA SER A 199 -19.04 5.68 -8.98
C SER A 199 -19.97 6.13 -10.12
N THR A 200 -20.39 7.40 -10.10
CA THR A 200 -21.27 7.97 -11.13
C THR A 200 -20.58 8.03 -12.50
N TYR A 201 -19.28 8.36 -12.53
CA TYR A 201 -18.48 8.31 -13.75
C TYR A 201 -18.47 6.88 -14.33
N LEU A 202 -18.28 5.85 -13.49
CA LEU A 202 -18.25 4.45 -13.93
C LEU A 202 -19.61 3.96 -14.42
N GLU A 203 -20.73 4.36 -13.81
CA GLU A 203 -22.08 4.03 -14.27
C GLU A 203 -22.32 4.55 -15.70
N LYS A 204 -21.83 5.75 -16.00
CA LYS A 204 -21.96 6.41 -17.30
C LYS A 204 -20.83 6.07 -18.27
N PHE A 205 -19.89 5.20 -17.87
CA PHE A 205 -18.69 4.90 -18.65
C PHE A 205 -19.06 4.41 -20.05
N ALA A 206 -18.69 5.18 -21.07
CA ALA A 206 -19.02 4.92 -22.47
C ALA A 206 -17.84 5.17 -23.42
N PRO A 207 -16.73 4.43 -23.25
CA PRO A 207 -15.61 4.53 -24.16
C PRO A 207 -15.97 3.97 -25.54
N SER A 208 -15.31 4.45 -26.57
CA SER A 208 -15.14 3.74 -27.84
C SER A 208 -14.33 2.45 -27.64
N ASP A 209 -14.44 1.51 -28.58
CA ASP A 209 -13.63 0.28 -28.57
C ASP A 209 -12.13 0.57 -28.57
N MET A 210 -11.72 1.64 -29.27
CA MET A 210 -10.34 2.09 -29.29
C MET A 210 -9.88 2.59 -27.90
N GLU A 211 -10.72 3.35 -27.19
CA GLU A 211 -10.43 3.79 -25.82
C GLU A 211 -10.34 2.61 -24.85
N MET A 212 -11.29 1.67 -24.93
CA MET A 212 -11.26 0.46 -24.11
C MET A 212 -9.98 -0.34 -24.36
N THR A 213 -9.58 -0.50 -25.63
CA THR A 213 -8.34 -1.17 -26.02
C THR A 213 -7.11 -0.46 -25.45
N ARG A 214 -7.07 0.88 -25.48
CA ARG A 214 -5.98 1.66 -24.87
C ARG A 214 -5.85 1.43 -23.37
N PHE A 215 -6.97 1.34 -22.64
CA PHE A 215 -6.92 1.03 -21.21
C PHE A 215 -6.35 -0.38 -20.95
N ILE A 216 -6.76 -1.37 -21.73
CA ILE A 216 -6.24 -2.75 -21.63
C ILE A 216 -4.74 -2.78 -21.93
N ILE A 217 -4.30 -2.13 -23.01
CA ILE A 217 -2.87 -2.02 -23.36
C ILE A 217 -2.09 -1.36 -22.22
N GLY A 218 -2.59 -0.25 -21.66
CA GLY A 218 -1.95 0.42 -20.54
C GLY A 218 -1.82 -0.47 -19.30
N THR A 219 -2.81 -1.31 -19.04
CA THR A 219 -2.76 -2.31 -17.96
C THR A 219 -1.72 -3.40 -18.24
N ILE A 220 -1.72 -3.98 -19.44
CA ILE A 220 -0.76 -5.03 -19.82
C ILE A 220 0.68 -4.49 -19.85
N ALA A 221 0.89 -3.28 -20.36
CA ALA A 221 2.21 -2.65 -20.40
C ALA A 221 2.83 -2.50 -19.00
N ARG A 222 2.01 -2.22 -17.97
CA ARG A 222 2.47 -2.18 -16.58
C ARG A 222 2.87 -3.57 -16.06
N LEU A 223 2.08 -4.60 -16.38
CA LEU A 223 2.37 -5.99 -15.97
C LEU A 223 3.64 -6.51 -16.63
N ASP A 224 3.81 -6.22 -17.92
CA ASP A 224 4.90 -6.71 -18.76
C ASP A 224 6.13 -5.79 -18.77
N HIS A 225 6.18 -4.80 -17.88
CA HIS A 225 7.31 -3.89 -17.77
C HIS A 225 8.62 -4.70 -17.69
N PRO A 226 9.62 -4.41 -18.55
CA PRO A 226 10.90 -5.11 -18.55
C PRO A 226 11.54 -5.12 -17.16
N LYS A 227 12.12 -6.25 -16.79
CA LYS A 227 12.75 -6.46 -15.48
C LYS A 227 14.17 -6.95 -15.69
N THR A 228 15.09 -6.42 -14.90
CA THR A 228 16.45 -6.98 -14.76
C THR A 228 16.38 -8.38 -14.16
N PRO A 229 17.44 -9.20 -14.25
CA PRO A 229 17.48 -10.49 -13.57
C PRO A 229 17.14 -10.40 -12.08
N SER A 230 17.74 -9.47 -11.32
CA SER A 230 17.44 -9.26 -9.89
C SER A 230 15.95 -9.01 -9.64
N GLN A 231 15.34 -8.10 -10.41
CA GLN A 231 13.92 -7.78 -10.28
C GLN A 231 13.02 -8.98 -10.61
N LYS A 232 13.41 -9.84 -11.56
CA LYS A 232 12.69 -11.10 -11.83
C LYS A 232 12.80 -12.05 -10.63
N GLY A 233 13.97 -12.14 -10.02
CA GLY A 233 14.19 -12.90 -8.78
C GLY A 233 13.31 -12.42 -7.62
N GLU A 234 13.33 -11.12 -7.34
CA GLU A 234 12.48 -10.50 -6.30
C GLU A 234 10.98 -10.78 -6.51
N VAL A 235 10.51 -10.66 -7.76
CA VAL A 235 9.11 -10.97 -8.12
C VAL A 235 8.81 -12.45 -7.93
N ALA A 236 9.73 -13.35 -8.30
CA ALA A 236 9.55 -14.80 -8.12
C ALA A 236 9.46 -15.17 -6.63
N VAL A 237 10.32 -14.58 -5.78
CA VAL A 237 10.26 -14.76 -4.32
C VAL A 237 8.94 -14.25 -3.76
N SER A 238 8.51 -13.05 -4.15
CA SER A 238 7.22 -12.49 -3.73
C SER A 238 6.05 -13.41 -4.08
N TYR A 239 6.03 -13.96 -5.29
CA TYR A 239 4.98 -14.90 -5.70
C TYR A 239 5.04 -16.21 -4.92
N HIS A 240 6.23 -16.75 -4.68
CA HIS A 240 6.40 -17.97 -3.89
C HIS A 240 5.88 -17.79 -2.46
N LEU A 241 6.33 -16.73 -1.77
CA LEU A 241 5.94 -16.45 -0.38
C LEU A 241 4.44 -16.17 -0.24
N ARG A 242 3.79 -15.66 -1.29
CA ARG A 242 2.34 -15.39 -1.32
C ARG A 242 1.50 -16.52 -1.88
N GLY A 243 2.10 -17.63 -2.31
CA GLY A 243 1.41 -18.74 -2.96
C GLY A 243 0.76 -18.38 -4.31
N VAL A 244 1.25 -17.36 -5.01
CA VAL A 244 0.71 -16.92 -6.30
C VAL A 244 1.26 -17.78 -7.43
N THR A 245 0.39 -18.62 -8.01
CA THR A 245 0.75 -19.57 -9.06
C THR A 245 0.75 -18.94 -10.46
N GLN A 246 1.47 -19.55 -11.40
CA GLN A 246 1.42 -19.14 -12.82
C GLN A 246 -0.01 -19.24 -13.38
N ARG A 247 -0.78 -20.26 -12.97
CA ARG A 247 -2.19 -20.42 -13.37
C ARG A 247 -3.05 -19.24 -12.93
N GLN A 248 -2.92 -18.78 -11.68
CA GLN A 248 -3.65 -17.60 -11.19
C GLN A 248 -3.24 -16.33 -11.94
N ARG A 249 -1.94 -16.16 -12.23
CA ARG A 249 -1.46 -15.02 -13.02
C ARG A 249 -2.00 -15.03 -14.44
N GLN A 250 -2.03 -16.21 -15.08
CA GLN A 250 -2.58 -16.35 -16.43
C GLN A 250 -4.08 -16.06 -16.45
N ALA A 251 -4.84 -16.63 -15.52
CA ALA A 251 -6.28 -16.36 -15.42
C ALA A 251 -6.58 -14.87 -15.21
N GLU A 252 -5.79 -14.18 -14.39
CA GLU A 252 -5.88 -12.73 -14.23
C GLU A 252 -5.61 -11.96 -15.52
N ARG A 253 -4.57 -12.36 -16.25
CA ARG A 253 -4.25 -11.77 -17.55
C ARG A 253 -5.39 -11.96 -18.55
N ASP A 254 -5.98 -13.15 -18.59
CA ASP A 254 -7.10 -13.46 -19.46
C ASP A 254 -8.34 -12.61 -19.10
N GLU A 255 -8.61 -12.41 -17.81
CA GLU A 255 -9.67 -11.49 -17.35
C GLU A 255 -9.42 -10.04 -17.78
N ILE A 256 -8.17 -9.56 -17.72
CA ILE A 256 -7.78 -8.21 -18.17
C ILE A 256 -8.08 -8.06 -19.66
N LEU A 257 -7.63 -9.00 -20.49
CA LEU A 257 -7.82 -8.98 -21.95
C LEU A 257 -9.30 -9.11 -22.35
N ALA A 258 -10.08 -9.86 -21.56
CA ALA A 258 -11.52 -10.02 -21.75
C ALA A 258 -12.36 -8.87 -21.17
N THR A 259 -11.74 -7.85 -20.55
CA THR A 259 -12.49 -6.73 -19.97
C THR A 259 -13.20 -5.95 -21.08
N ARG A 260 -14.45 -5.54 -20.82
CA ARG A 260 -15.32 -4.78 -21.71
C ARG A 260 -15.99 -3.67 -20.90
N GLN A 261 -16.57 -2.70 -21.59
CA GLN A 261 -17.27 -1.57 -20.97
C GLN A 261 -18.32 -1.99 -19.92
N GLN A 262 -19.14 -3.00 -20.21
CA GLN A 262 -20.15 -3.50 -19.26
C GLN A 262 -19.52 -3.96 -17.94
N HIS A 263 -18.40 -4.69 -18.01
CA HIS A 263 -17.68 -5.14 -16.83
C HIS A 263 -17.14 -3.99 -15.97
N VAL A 264 -16.81 -2.84 -16.58
CA VAL A 264 -16.39 -1.64 -15.84
C VAL A 264 -17.59 -0.99 -15.14
N ARG A 265 -18.74 -0.90 -15.81
CA ARG A 265 -20.00 -0.39 -15.23
C ARG A 265 -20.45 -1.24 -14.04
N GLU A 266 -20.32 -2.56 -14.13
CA GLU A 266 -20.64 -3.50 -13.05
C GLU A 266 -19.82 -3.24 -11.77
N LEU A 267 -18.59 -2.71 -11.92
CA LEU A 267 -17.72 -2.36 -10.79
C LEU A 267 -18.07 -1.01 -10.15
N ALA A 268 -18.99 -0.22 -10.72
CA ALA A 268 -19.38 1.07 -10.15
C ALA A 268 -19.99 0.93 -8.75
N ARG A 269 -20.80 -0.11 -8.53
CA ARG A 269 -21.38 -0.43 -7.21
C ARG A 269 -20.29 -0.74 -6.19
N MET A 270 -19.29 -1.54 -6.56
CA MET A 270 -18.15 -1.84 -5.70
C MET A 270 -17.43 -0.57 -5.26
N ILE A 271 -17.20 0.38 -6.20
CA ILE A 271 -16.57 1.66 -5.87
C ILE A 271 -17.45 2.52 -4.94
N LYS A 272 -18.76 2.54 -5.17
CA LYS A 272 -19.70 3.23 -4.28
C LYS A 272 -19.65 2.65 -2.86
N ASP A 273 -19.65 1.33 -2.73
CA ASP A 273 -19.61 0.66 -1.42
C ASP A 273 -18.27 0.89 -0.71
N ILE A 274 -17.15 0.79 -1.45
CA ILE A 274 -15.80 1.09 -0.96
C ILE A 274 -15.73 2.50 -0.39
N LEU A 275 -16.18 3.50 -1.13
CA LEU A 275 -16.13 4.90 -0.67
C LEU A 275 -17.07 5.09 0.51
N SER A 276 -18.27 4.52 0.50
CA SER A 276 -19.24 4.68 1.60
C SER A 276 -18.76 4.09 2.93
N HIS A 277 -17.84 3.11 2.90
CA HIS A 277 -17.28 2.45 4.09
C HIS A 277 -15.78 2.71 4.27
N SER A 278 -15.23 3.71 3.57
CA SER A 278 -13.80 3.99 3.64
C SER A 278 -13.44 4.76 4.90
N VAL A 279 -12.28 4.45 5.48
CA VAL A 279 -11.57 5.35 6.39
C VAL A 279 -10.92 6.49 5.61
N LEU A 280 -10.68 7.62 6.28
CA LEU A 280 -10.03 8.80 5.74
C LEU A 280 -8.76 9.11 6.55
N CYS A 281 -7.62 9.21 5.87
CA CYS A 281 -6.43 9.83 6.46
C CYS A 281 -5.90 10.93 5.55
N VAL A 282 -5.62 12.09 6.14
CA VAL A 282 -5.10 13.25 5.40
C VAL A 282 -3.86 13.77 6.08
N TYR A 283 -2.74 13.80 5.37
CA TYR A 283 -1.57 14.57 5.80
C TYR A 283 -1.60 15.93 5.14
N GLY A 284 -1.43 17.02 5.89
CA GLY A 284 -1.20 18.29 5.25
C GLY A 284 -1.33 19.52 6.12
N ASN A 285 -1.74 20.62 5.50
CA ASN A 285 -1.72 21.96 6.06
C ASN A 285 -2.64 22.06 7.28
N GLU A 286 -2.08 22.53 8.39
CA GLU A 286 -2.81 22.60 9.66
C GLU A 286 -4.10 23.43 9.57
N LYS A 287 -4.04 24.61 8.94
CA LYS A 287 -5.20 25.49 8.83
C LYS A 287 -6.32 24.82 8.02
N ILE A 288 -6.00 24.21 6.88
CA ILE A 288 -6.98 23.50 6.05
C ILE A 288 -7.61 22.33 6.82
N LEU A 289 -6.82 21.53 7.53
CA LEU A 289 -7.34 20.41 8.32
C LEU A 289 -8.22 20.89 9.49
N GLN A 290 -7.83 21.97 10.17
CA GLN A 290 -8.60 22.57 11.27
C GLN A 290 -9.93 23.17 10.81
N GLU A 291 -9.95 23.88 9.69
CA GLU A 291 -11.18 24.40 9.06
C GLU A 291 -12.15 23.27 8.66
N ASN A 292 -11.62 22.06 8.44
CA ASN A 292 -12.36 20.87 8.06
C ASN A 292 -12.40 19.81 9.17
N LYS A 293 -12.20 20.19 10.44
CA LYS A 293 -12.10 19.26 11.58
C LYS A 293 -13.26 18.27 11.73
N LYS A 294 -14.45 18.61 11.24
CA LYS A 294 -15.64 17.72 11.26
C LYS A 294 -15.48 16.45 10.43
N LEU A 295 -14.50 16.40 9.52
CA LEU A 295 -14.18 15.21 8.74
C LEU A 295 -13.37 14.18 9.52
N PHE A 296 -12.78 14.58 10.66
CA PHE A 296 -11.82 13.78 11.39
C PHE A 296 -12.33 13.53 12.82
N GLU A 297 -12.13 12.31 13.29
CA GLU A 297 -12.31 11.98 14.70
C GLU A 297 -11.15 12.54 15.53
N ARG A 298 -9.96 12.59 14.93
CA ARG A 298 -8.75 13.09 15.59
C ARG A 298 -7.86 13.87 14.62
N LEU A 299 -7.27 14.95 15.14
CA LEU A 299 -6.16 15.65 14.52
C LEU A 299 -4.88 15.34 15.30
N VAL A 300 -3.84 14.90 14.60
CA VAL A 300 -2.58 14.42 15.19
C VAL A 300 -1.44 15.26 14.65
N LYS A 301 -0.60 15.81 15.52
CA LYS A 301 0.64 16.47 15.08
C LYS A 301 1.64 15.43 14.59
N VAL A 302 2.21 15.65 13.41
CA VAL A 302 3.20 14.75 12.83
C VAL A 302 4.55 14.91 13.52
N VAL A 303 4.94 16.16 13.75
CA VAL A 303 6.14 16.58 14.47
C VAL A 303 5.73 17.70 15.41
N ASP A 304 6.39 17.82 16.55
CA ASP A 304 6.24 18.97 17.44
C ASP A 304 6.80 20.27 16.85
#